data_AF-A0A645G5I9-F1
#
_entry.id   AF-A0A645G5I9-F1
#
_cell.length_a   1.000
_cell.length_b   1.000
_cell.length_c   1.000
_cell.angle_alpha   90.00
_cell.angle_beta   90.00
_cell.angle_gamma   90.00
#
_symmetry.space_group_name_H-M   'P 1'
#
loop_
_entity.id
_entity.type
_entity.pdbx_description
1 polymer ?
#
loop_
_entity_poly.entity_id
_entity_poly.type
_entity_poly.pdbx_seq_one_letter_code
_entity_poly.pdbx_strand_id
1 'polypeptide(L)' 'MMKKLEHLNMDGLEAVDQWYAGLLNSGEFIVYASAARQKMSPQLPAKLSIPLLRGTVAILVIDVLGNRSLWTPSGGI' A
#
# COMPACT_ATOMS: atom_id res chain seq x y z
N MET A 1 8.50 26.24 -26.71
CA MET A 1 7.18 25.58 -26.65
C MET A 1 7.15 24.72 -25.38
N MET A 2 6.42 25.14 -24.35
CA MET A 2 6.32 24.40 -23.08
C MET A 2 5.25 23.32 -23.25
N LYS A 3 5.61 22.04 -23.08
CA LYS A 3 4.62 20.94 -23.04
C LYS A 3 3.73 21.15 -21.82
N LYS A 4 2.43 21.32 -22.03
CA LYS A 4 1.43 21.28 -20.96
C LYS A 4 1.52 19.89 -20.34
N LEU A 5 1.88 19.79 -19.06
CA LEU A 5 1.84 18.54 -18.33
C LEU A 5 0.37 18.09 -18.30
N GLU A 6 0.06 17.03 -19.05
CA GLU A 6 -1.19 16.32 -18.88
C GLU A 6 -1.21 15.81 -17.44
N HIS A 7 -2.33 16.01 -16.75
CA HIS A 7 -2.50 15.47 -15.40
C HIS A 7 -2.27 13.97 -15.48
N LEU A 8 -1.27 13.46 -14.75
CA LEU A 8 -1.06 12.02 -14.60
C LEU A 8 -2.29 11.50 -13.83
N ASN A 9 -3.26 10.94 -14.56
CA ASN A 9 -4.37 10.26 -13.93
C ASN A 9 -3.88 8.89 -13.48
N MET A 10 -3.47 8.80 -12.21
CA MET A 10 -2.99 7.55 -11.61
C MET A 10 -4.13 6.89 -10.86
N ASP A 11 -4.56 5.72 -11.33
CA ASP A 11 -5.64 4.97 -10.71
C ASP A 11 -5.09 3.87 -9.77
N GLY A 12 -5.61 3.82 -8.55
CA GLY A 12 -5.33 2.74 -7.59
C GLY A 12 -3.85 2.59 -7.22
N LEU A 13 -3.26 1.42 -7.50
CA LEU A 13 -1.90 1.04 -7.07
C LEU A 13 -0.80 1.42 -8.07
N GLU A 14 -1.09 2.26 -9.07
CA GLU A 14 -0.15 2.63 -10.12
C GLU A 14 1.13 3.32 -9.62
N ALA A 15 1.05 4.07 -8.53
CA ALA A 15 2.20 4.71 -7.89
C ALA A 15 2.92 3.83 -6.87
N VAL A 16 2.40 2.63 -6.60
CA VAL A 16 2.88 1.76 -5.53
C VAL A 16 3.87 0.74 -6.08
N ASP A 17 5.06 0.65 -5.49
CA ASP A 17 6.02 -0.42 -5.78
C ASP A 17 5.75 -1.66 -4.91
N GLN A 18 5.48 -1.43 -3.62
CA GLN A 18 5.26 -2.50 -2.64
C GLN A 18 4.15 -2.08 -1.68
N TRP A 19 3.34 -3.04 -1.26
CA TRP A 19 2.38 -2.81 -0.19
C TRP A 19 2.21 -4.03 0.70
N TYR A 20 1.97 -3.77 1.98
CA TYR A 20 1.89 -4.75 3.04
C TYR A 20 0.62 -4.53 3.83
N ALA A 21 -0.12 -5.60 4.06
CA ALA A 21 -1.29 -5.61 4.92
C ALA A 21 -0.95 -6.35 6.22
N GLY A 22 -1.35 -5.75 7.34
CA GLY A 22 -1.02 -6.27 8.65
C GLY A 22 -1.90 -5.70 9.76
N LEU A 23 -1.48 -5.99 10.99
CA LEU A 23 -2.12 -5.49 12.19
C LEU A 23 -1.12 -4.66 12.99
N LEU A 24 -1.52 -3.45 13.37
CA LEU A 24 -0.82 -2.63 14.34
C LEU A 24 -1.29 -3.03 15.75
N ASN A 25 -0.35 -3.41 16.59
CA ASN A 25 -0.58 -3.76 17.99
C ASN A 25 0.51 -3.13 18.85
N SER A 26 0.12 -2.28 19.81
CA SER A 26 1.05 -1.68 20.78
C SER A 26 2.27 -0.98 20.15
N GLY A 27 2.09 -0.35 18.98
CA GLY A 27 3.16 0.34 18.25
C GLY A 27 3.97 -0.54 17.31
N GLU A 28 3.74 -1.86 17.30
CA GLU A 28 4.37 -2.79 16.37
C GLU A 28 3.43 -3.13 15.21
N PHE A 29 3.92 -3.05 13.99
CA PHE A 29 3.18 -3.43 12.79
C PHE A 29 3.60 -4.83 12.33
N ILE A 30 2.71 -5.80 12.50
CA ILE A 30 2.93 -7.20 12.12
C ILE A 30 2.32 -7.44 10.74
N VAL A 31 3.17 -7.77 9.77
CA VAL A 31 2.78 -8.05 8.38
C VAL A 31 2.29 -9.50 8.25
N TYR A 32 1.14 -9.67 7.59
CA TYR A 32 0.58 -10.99 7.26
C TYR A 32 0.53 -11.26 5.76
N ALA A 33 0.38 -10.22 4.95
CA ALA A 33 0.34 -10.33 3.50
C ALA A 33 1.07 -9.17 2.84
N SER A 34 1.63 -9.41 1.66
CA SER A 34 2.34 -8.38 0.91
C SER A 34 2.28 -8.64 -0.59
N ALA A 35 2.49 -7.59 -1.38
CA ALA A 35 2.78 -7.70 -2.79
C ALA A 35 3.79 -6.64 -3.22
N ALA A 36 4.64 -7.01 -4.16
CA ALA A 36 5.68 -6.17 -4.73
C ALA A 36 5.68 -6.30 -6.25
N ARG A 37 5.96 -5.21 -6.97
CA ARG A 37 6.11 -5.25 -8.42
C ARG A 37 7.31 -6.10 -8.77
N GLN A 38 7.16 -6.89 -9.82
CA GLN A 38 8.24 -7.68 -10.40
C GLN A 38 8.47 -7.25 -11.84
N LYS A 39 9.71 -7.40 -12.32
CA LYS A 39 10.08 -7.04 -13.70
C LYS A 39 9.16 -7.67 -14.76
N MET A 40 8.69 -8.90 -14.51
CA MET A 40 7.79 -9.61 -15.43
C MET A 40 6.30 -9.46 -15.09
N SER A 41 5.97 -8.97 -13.89
CA SER A 41 4.58 -8.80 -13.43
C SER A 41 4.46 -7.45 -12.71
N PRO A 42 4.24 -6.37 -13.48
CA PRO A 42 4.17 -5.03 -12.91
C PRO A 42 2.85 -4.78 -12.17
N GLN A 43 1.79 -5.56 -12.44
CA GLN A 43 0.48 -5.32 -11.82
C GLN A 43 0.43 -5.90 -10.40
N LEU A 44 0.13 -5.03 -9.43
CA LEU A 44 -0.10 -5.46 -8.05
C LEU A 44 -1.53 -5.99 -7.88
N PRO A 45 -1.75 -7.00 -7.03
CA PRO A 45 -3.10 -7.39 -6.63
C PRO A 45 -3.79 -6.23 -5.94
N ALA A 46 -5.06 -6.00 -6.25
CA ALA A 46 -5.85 -4.93 -5.62
C ALA A 46 -6.35 -5.29 -4.21
N LYS A 47 -6.16 -6.54 -3.77
CA LYS A 47 -6.64 -7.06 -2.49
C LYS A 47 -5.56 -7.93 -1.86
N LEU A 48 -5.39 -7.79 -0.55
CA LEU A 48 -4.62 -8.69 0.30
C LEU A 48 -5.54 -9.21 1.41
N SER A 49 -5.32 -10.45 1.80
CA SER A 49 -6.08 -11.09 2.87
C SER A 49 -5.19 -11.25 4.09
N ILE A 50 -5.69 -10.83 5.25
CA ILE A 50 -5.04 -10.99 6.55
C ILE A 50 -5.96 -11.79 7.48
N PRO A 51 -5.43 -12.51 8.47
CA PRO A 51 -6.27 -13.19 9.45
C PRO A 51 -7.03 -12.17 10.29
N LEU A 52 -8.30 -12.47 10.61
CA LEU A 52 -9.11 -11.64 11.49
C LEU A 52 -8.68 -11.86 12.95
N LEU A 53 -7.63 -11.17 13.36
CA LEU A 53 -7.07 -11.22 14.71
C LEU A 53 -7.27 -9.87 15.42
N ARG A 54 -7.09 -9.86 16.74
CA ARG A 54 -7.10 -8.63 17.55
C ARG A 54 -5.99 -7.69 17.08
N GLY A 55 -6.33 -6.43 16.82
CA GLY A 55 -5.40 -5.37 16.42
C GLY A 55 -6.08 -4.34 15.52
N THR A 56 -5.38 -3.24 15.24
CA THR A 56 -5.85 -2.24 14.26
C THR A 56 -5.32 -2.63 12.90
N VAL A 57 -6.20 -2.84 11.92
CA VAL A 57 -5.78 -3.08 10.54
C VAL A 57 -4.93 -1.90 10.06
N ALA A 58 -3.79 -2.20 9.44
CA ALA A 58 -2.93 -1.19 8.87
C ALA A 58 -2.33 -1.65 7.53
N ILE A 59 -2.04 -0.67 6.69
CA ILE A 59 -1.41 -0.86 5.38
C ILE A 59 -0.14 -0.02 5.33
N LEU A 60 0.99 -0.66 5.05
CA LEU A 60 2.23 0.03 4.71
C LEU A 60 2.37 0.05 3.19
N VAL A 61 2.59 1.24 2.62
CA VAL A 61 2.82 1.44 1.19
C VAL A 61 4.23 1.98 0.98
N ILE A 62 4.93 1.42 0.01
CA ILE A 62 6.17 1.94 -0.55
C ILE A 62 5.87 2.36 -1.99
N ASP A 63 6.02 3.66 -2.29
CA ASP A 63 5.83 4.16 -3.64
C ASP A 63 7.04 3.85 -4.56
N VAL A 64 6.87 4.09 -5.86
CA VAL A 64 7.93 3.90 -6.87
C VAL A 64 9.15 4.79 -6.69
N LEU A 65 9.09 5.80 -5.81
CA LEU A 65 10.20 6.65 -5.41
C LEU A 65 10.86 6.19 -4.10
N GLY A 66 10.32 5.14 -3.46
CA GLY A 66 10.81 4.59 -2.21
C GLY A 66 10.26 5.26 -0.95
N ASN A 67 9.31 6.19 -1.05
CA ASN A 67 8.71 6.80 0.13
C ASN A 67 7.80 5.80 0.85
N ARG A 68 7.76 5.89 2.18
CA ARG A 68 7.03 4.96 3.04
C ARG A 68 5.91 5.68 3.76
N SER A 69 4.71 5.12 3.72
CA SER A 69 3.55 5.65 4.44
C SER A 69 2.75 4.51 5.08
N LEU A 70 2.41 4.69 6.37
CA LEU A 70 1.58 3.75 7.12
C LEU A 70 0.18 4.35 7.26
N TRP A 71 -0.82 3.57 6.86
CA TRP A 71 -2.22 3.96 6.86
C TRP A 71 -3.01 3.03 7.77
N THR A 72 -3.79 3.62 8.66
CA THR A 72 -4.85 2.92 9.38
C THR A 72 -6.19 3.44 8.88
N PRO A 73 -7.26 2.62 8.87
CA PRO A 73 -8.61 3.12 8.63
C PRO A 73 -8.87 4.33 9.55
N SER A 74 -9.20 5.48 8.97
CA SER A 74 -9.68 6.63 9.72
C SER A 74 -11.13 6.36 10.15
N GLY A 75 -11.31 5.92 11.39
CA GLY A 75 -12.63 5.64 11.94
C GLY A 75 -12.57 4.51 12.95
N GLY A 76 -12.45 4.90 14.22
CA GLY A 76 -12.67 4.02 15.35
C GLY A 76 -14.09 3.46 15.37
N ILE A 77 -14.24 2.45 16.20
CA ILE A 77 -15.53 1.98 16.74
C ILE A 77 -16.33 3.16 17.27
#